data_AF-A0A381R2Z9-F1
#
_entry.id   AF-A0A381R2Z9-F1
#
_cell.length_a   1.000
_cell.length_b   1.000
_cell.length_c   1.000
_cell.angle_alpha   90.00
_cell.angle_beta   90.00
_cell.angle_gamma   90.00
#
_symmetry.space_group_name_H-M   'P 1'
#
loop_
_entity.id
_entity.type
_entity.pdbx_description
1 polymer ?
#
loop_
_entity_poly.entity_id
_entity_poly.type
_entity_poly.pdbx_seq_one_letter_code
_entity_poly.pdbx_strand_id
1 'polypeptide(L)' 'MERKNSFTKEDLINSGSGKLFMPKKGKLPMPPMLMMDRILYISDEGGKYGKGEIKAELDI' A
#
# COMPACT_ATOMS: atom_id res chain seq x y z
N MET A 1 -6.96 -6.71 15.24
CA MET A 1 -5.84 -6.47 14.31
C MET A 1 -5.76 -4.97 14.13
N GLU A 2 -4.73 -4.32 14.68
CA GLU A 2 -4.45 -2.92 14.37
C GLU A 2 -4.23 -2.78 12.86
N ARG A 3 -4.86 -1.77 12.25
CA ARG A 3 -4.59 -1.44 10.84
C ARG A 3 -3.20 -0.81 10.77
N LYS A 4 -2.28 -1.46 10.05
CA LYS A 4 -1.00 -0.83 9.68
C LYS A 4 -1.27 0.44 8.89
N ASN A 5 -0.57 1.51 9.25
CA ASN A 5 -0.60 2.83 8.60
C ASN A 5 0.63 3.08 7.71
N SER A 6 1.54 2.12 7.58
CA SER A 6 2.73 2.17 6.72
C SER A 6 3.08 0.78 6.20
N PHE A 7 3.68 0.72 5.01
CA PHE A 7 4.03 -0.51 4.31
C PHE A 7 5.40 -0.39 3.63
N THR A 8 6.23 -1.40 3.84
CA THR A 8 7.55 -1.53 3.23
C THR A 8 7.47 -2.09 1.80
N LYS A 9 8.56 -2.02 1.03
CA LYS A 9 8.66 -2.65 -0.30
C LYS A 9 8.29 -4.13 -0.28
N GLU A 10 8.75 -4.85 0.73
CA GLU A 10 8.45 -6.26 0.90
C GLU A 10 6.95 -6.50 1.16
N ASP A 11 6.31 -5.65 1.97
CA ASP A 11 4.85 -5.72 2.18
C ASP A 11 4.10 -5.53 0.85
N LEU A 12 4.55 -4.60 -0.01
CA LEU A 12 3.93 -4.32 -1.32
C LEU A 12 4.11 -5.48 -2.31
N ILE A 13 5.28 -6.12 -2.32
CA ILE A 13 5.53 -7.34 -3.11
C ILE A 13 4.67 -8.51 -2.60
N ASN A 14 4.55 -8.65 -1.27
CA ASN A 14 3.68 -9.65 -0.66
C ASN A 14 2.20 -9.38 -1.00
N SER A 15 1.81 -8.11 -1.13
CA SER A 15 0.47 -7.72 -1.61
C SER A 15 0.26 -8.11 -3.08
N GLY A 16 1.21 -7.81 -3.96
CA GLY A 16 1.10 -8.14 -5.39
C GLY A 16 1.12 -9.65 -5.66
N SER A 17 1.91 -10.41 -4.90
CA SER A 17 1.93 -11.88 -4.97
C SER A 17 0.71 -12.55 -4.35
N GLY A 18 -0.18 -11.79 -3.70
CA GLY A 18 -1.38 -12.32 -3.03
C GLY A 18 -1.10 -13.06 -1.72
N LYS A 19 0.07 -12.85 -1.11
CA LYS A 19 0.45 -13.42 0.19
C LYS A 19 -0.01 -12.55 1.37
N LEU A 20 -0.15 -11.24 1.17
CA LEU A 20 -0.51 -10.29 2.23
C LEU A 20 -2.03 -10.18 2.44
N PHE A 21 -2.83 -10.39 1.39
CA PHE A 21 -4.27 -10.24 1.44
C PHE A 21 -4.98 -11.51 1.02
N MET A 22 -6.00 -11.91 1.78
CA MET A 22 -6.89 -13.04 1.48
C MET A 22 -7.39 -12.95 0.02
N PRO A 23 -7.64 -14.09 -0.67
CA PRO A 23 -7.87 -14.17 -2.11
C PRO A 23 -8.99 -13.29 -2.71
N LYS A 24 -9.82 -12.65 -1.88
CA LYS A 24 -10.91 -11.74 -2.27
C LYS A 24 -10.60 -10.24 -2.16
N LYS A 25 -9.37 -9.85 -1.83
CA LYS A 25 -8.96 -8.43 -1.78
C LYS A 25 -8.12 -8.06 -3.00
N GLY A 26 -8.06 -6.75 -3.27
CA GLY A 26 -7.24 -6.20 -4.35
C GLY A 26 -5.77 -6.59 -4.20
N LYS A 27 -5.15 -7.01 -5.31
CA LYS A 27 -3.70 -7.24 -5.42
C LYS A 27 -3.07 -6.03 -6.07
N LEU A 28 -1.88 -5.66 -5.62
CA LEU A 28 -1.07 -4.69 -6.34
C LEU A 28 -0.47 -5.31 -7.62
N PRO A 29 -0.15 -4.49 -8.63
CA PRO A 29 0.68 -4.94 -9.74
C PRO A 29 2.04 -5.46 -9.24
N MET A 30 2.60 -6.44 -9.93
CA MET A 30 3.98 -6.88 -9.71
C MET A 30 4.94 -6.06 -10.58
N PRO A 31 6.23 -5.99 -10.21
CA PRO A 31 7.27 -5.46 -11.11
C PRO A 31 7.20 -6.10 -12.50
N PRO A 32 7.42 -5.33 -13.59
CA PRO A 32 7.87 -3.94 -13.64
C PRO A 32 6.74 -2.89 -13.47
N MET A 33 5.49 -3.30 -13.26
CA MET A 33 4.35 -2.37 -13.15
C MET A 33 4.09 -1.87 -11.72
N LEU A 34 4.89 -2.31 -10.74
CA LEU A 34 4.81 -1.79 -9.37
C LEU A 34 5.49 -0.42 -9.30
N MET A 35 4.68 0.64 -9.24
CA MET A 35 5.13 2.04 -9.32
C MET A 35 5.35 2.71 -7.95
N MET A 36 5.63 1.94 -6.91
CA MET A 36 5.91 2.46 -5.56
C MET A 36 6.83 1.50 -4.80
N ASP A 37 7.75 2.06 -4.01
CA ASP A 37 8.64 1.30 -3.15
C ASP A 37 8.14 1.20 -1.72
N ARG A 38 7.38 2.21 -1.25
CA ARG A 38 6.89 2.24 0.15
C ARG A 38 5.68 3.14 0.32
N ILE A 39 4.83 2.79 1.29
CA ILE A 39 3.75 3.66 1.79
C ILE A 39 4.19 4.17 3.16
N LEU A 40 4.49 5.46 3.27
CA LEU A 40 4.89 6.11 4.52
C LEU A 40 3.69 6.33 5.45
N TYR A 41 2.52 6.62 4.89
CA TYR A 41 1.32 6.90 5.65
C TYR A 41 0.05 6.52 4.87
N ILE A 42 -0.89 5.85 5.54
CA ILE A 42 -2.25 5.61 5.07
C ILE A 42 -3.23 5.73 6.24
N SER A 43 -4.30 6.48 6.04
CA SER A 43 -5.34 6.72 7.03
C SER A 43 -6.72 6.82 6.36
N ASP A 44 -7.77 6.44 7.08
CA ASP A 44 -9.17 6.68 6.71
C ASP A 44 -9.66 8.07 7.14
N GLU A 45 -8.84 8.82 7.88
CA GLU A 45 -9.05 10.21 8.27
C GLU A 45 -8.09 11.16 7.56
N GLY A 46 -8.43 12.45 7.49
CA GLY A 46 -7.59 13.48 6.88
C GLY A 46 -7.72 13.59 5.36
N GLY A 47 -6.66 14.07 4.71
CA GLY A 47 -6.67 14.41 3.27
C GLY A 47 -7.50 15.64 2.93
N LYS A 48 -7.46 16.04 1.65
CA LYS A 48 -8.12 17.26 1.14
C LYS A 48 -9.63 17.33 1.46
N TYR A 49 -10.28 16.18 1.58
CA TYR A 49 -11.73 16.08 1.79
C TYR A 49 -12.12 15.47 3.14
N GLY A 50 -11.16 15.22 4.05
CA GLY A 50 -11.44 14.62 5.35
C GLY A 50 -11.93 13.17 5.29
N LYS A 51 -11.59 12.42 4.23
CA LYS A 51 -12.06 11.04 3.99
C LYS A 51 -10.91 10.05 3.77
N GLY A 52 -9.72 10.40 4.26
CA GLY A 52 -8.52 9.59 4.17
C GLY A 52 -7.47 10.15 3.22
N GLU A 53 -6.23 9.71 3.43
CA GLU A 53 -5.08 10.04 2.60
C GLU A 53 -4.06 8.91 2.55
N ILE A 54 -3.23 8.91 1.50
CA ILE A 54 -2.12 7.98 1.31
C ILE A 54 -0.90 8.79 0.86
N LYS A 55 0.26 8.55 1.48
CA LYS A 55 1.57 9.09 1.10
C LYS A 55 2.51 7.93 0.78
N ALA A 56 3.01 7.90 -0.45
CA ALA A 56 3.88 6.84 -0.97
C ALA A 56 5.04 7.43 -1.77
N GLU A 57 6.12 6.66 -1.89
CA GLU A 57 7.35 7.07 -2.57
C GLU A 57 7.81 5.98 -3.55
N LEU A 58 8.54 6.41 -4.59
CA LEU A 58 9.22 5.59 -5.58
C LEU A 58 10.64 6.14 -5.72
N ASP A 59 11.65 5.30 -5.51
CA ASP A 59 13.05 5.65 -5.66
C ASP A 59 13.41 5.63 -7.17
N ILE A 60 14.11 6.68 -7.66
CA ILE A 60 14.52 6.86 -9.07
C ILE A 60 16.03 6.77 -9.20
#